data_AF-A0AAT9K1D7-F1
#
_entry.id   AF-A0AAT9K1D7-F1
#
_cell.length_a   1.000
_cell.length_b   1.000
_cell.length_c   1.000
_cell.angle_alpha   90.00
_cell.angle_beta   90.00
_cell.angle_gamma   90.00
#
_symmetry.space_group_name_H-M   'P 1'
#
loop_
_entity.id
_entity.type
_entity.pdbx_description
1 polymer ?
#
loop_
_entity_poly.entity_id
_entity_poly.type
_entity_poly.pdbx_seq_one_letter_code
_entity_poly.pdbx_strand_id
1 'polypeptide(L)'
;MPLAARADDFPSPEEINSFARSAFEIEQLRRNTLSTIREQLGQSAVPSLRCHQRELWQQYEPSVRRAFDQFCRQSAQILDRNGLSPSRFIEIRKLQNSNPTLKERVQTQLMQMMR
;
A
#
# COMPACT_ATOMS: atom_id res chain seq x y z
N MET A 1 -13.46 14.47 -25.77
CA MET A 1 -13.98 13.10 -25.89
C MET A 1 -13.92 12.46 -24.51
N PRO A 2 -15.04 12.02 -23.89
CA PRO A 2 -14.96 11.30 -22.63
C PRO A 2 -14.60 9.85 -22.93
N LEU A 3 -13.52 9.35 -22.32
CA LEU A 3 -13.21 7.92 -22.28
C LEU A 3 -14.26 7.26 -21.38
N ALA A 4 -15.19 6.53 -21.99
CA ALA A 4 -15.98 5.55 -21.26
C ALA A 4 -15.01 4.52 -20.68
N ALA A 5 -14.91 4.46 -19.35
CA ALA A 5 -14.27 3.34 -18.67
C ALA A 5 -15.01 2.07 -19.11
N ARG A 6 -14.29 1.14 -19.75
CA ARG A 6 -14.90 -0.06 -20.31
C ARG A 6 -15.21 -1.01 -19.15
N ALA A 7 -16.27 -1.80 -19.26
CA ALA A 7 -16.64 -2.80 -18.25
C ALA A 7 -15.52 -3.85 -18.01
N ASP A 8 -14.54 -3.92 -18.90
CA ASP A 8 -13.33 -4.76 -18.83
C ASP A 8 -12.27 -4.26 -17.81
N ASP A 9 -12.45 -3.08 -17.19
CA ASP A 9 -11.49 -2.50 -16.22
C ASP A 9 -11.79 -2.84 -14.75
N PHE A 10 -12.94 -3.48 -14.46
CA PHE A 10 -13.31 -3.79 -13.07
C PHE A 10 -12.50 -5.01 -12.55
N PRO A 11 -11.91 -4.94 -11.35
CA PRO A 11 -11.06 -6.03 -10.85
C PRO A 11 -11.85 -7.31 -10.58
N SER A 12 -11.26 -8.46 -10.89
CA SER A 12 -11.88 -9.76 -10.60
C SER A 12 -12.05 -9.98 -9.09
N PRO A 13 -12.91 -10.91 -8.64
CA PRO A 13 -13.00 -11.29 -7.23
C PRO A 13 -11.64 -11.66 -6.61
N GLU A 14 -10.80 -12.38 -7.36
CA GLU A 14 -9.44 -12.75 -6.95
C GLU A 14 -8.55 -11.52 -6.81
N GLU A 15 -8.57 -10.59 -7.78
CA GLU A 15 -7.82 -9.33 -7.70
C GLU A 15 -8.27 -8.46 -6.53
N ILE A 16 -9.57 -8.42 -6.22
CA ILE A 16 -10.11 -7.71 -5.05
C ILE A 16 -9.58 -8.33 -3.75
N ASN A 17 -9.56 -9.67 -3.66
CA ASN A 17 -9.03 -10.36 -2.49
C ASN A 17 -7.52 -10.11 -2.32
N SER A 18 -6.74 -10.31 -3.39
CA SER A 18 -5.30 -10.02 -3.40
C SER A 18 -5.01 -8.57 -3.04
N PHE A 19 -5.83 -7.63 -3.52
CA PHE A 19 -5.68 -6.21 -3.24
C PHE A 19 -5.97 -5.89 -1.77
N ALA A 20 -7.09 -6.40 -1.24
CA ALA A 20 -7.47 -6.22 0.15
C ALA A 20 -6.39 -6.78 1.10
N ARG A 21 -5.93 -8.00 0.83
CA ARG A 21 -4.88 -8.66 1.61
C ARG A 21 -3.57 -7.87 1.57
N SER A 22 -3.14 -7.47 0.37
CA SER A 22 -1.94 -6.65 0.20
C SER A 22 -2.04 -5.31 0.91
N ALA A 23 -3.17 -4.62 0.78
CA ALA A 23 -3.39 -3.33 1.41
C ALA A 23 -3.35 -3.44 2.95
N PHE A 24 -3.94 -4.51 3.51
CA PHE A 24 -3.90 -4.78 4.94
C PHE A 24 -2.46 -5.05 5.42
N GLU A 25 -1.76 -5.99 4.80
CA GLU A 25 -0.40 -6.38 5.18
C GLU A 25 0.60 -5.21 5.05
N ILE A 26 0.52 -4.43 3.96
CA ILE A 26 1.35 -3.23 3.75
C ILE A 26 1.04 -2.17 4.80
N GLU A 27 -0.23 -1.99 5.18
CA GLU A 27 -0.60 -1.01 6.20
C GLU A 27 -0.11 -1.40 7.60
N GLN A 28 -0.14 -2.69 7.95
CA GLN A 28 0.49 -3.18 9.20
C GLN A 28 2.00 -2.92 9.18
N LEU A 29 2.67 -3.28 8.07
CA LEU A 29 4.09 -3.02 7.89
C LEU A 29 4.41 -1.51 8.01
N ARG A 30 3.60 -0.65 7.37
CA ARG A 30 3.76 0.81 7.42
C ARG A 30 3.71 1.34 8.85
N ARG A 31 2.74 0.89 9.64
CA ARG A 31 2.62 1.32 11.05
C ARG A 31 3.83 0.89 11.88
N ASN A 32 4.28 -0.35 11.73
CA ASN A 32 5.43 -0.88 12.44
C ASN A 32 6.71 -0.11 12.07
N THR A 33 6.98 0.08 10.77
CA THR A 33 8.13 0.87 10.31
C THR A 33 8.09 2.30 10.82
N LEU A 34 6.92 2.95 10.81
CA LEU A 34 6.79 4.30 11.36
C LEU A 34 7.04 4.34 12.88
N SER A 35 6.63 3.33 13.64
CA SER A 35 6.98 3.23 15.08
C SER A 35 8.49 3.18 15.26
N THR A 36 9.16 2.28 14.55
CA THR A 36 10.62 2.13 14.62
C THR A 36 11.35 3.42 14.24
N ILE A 37 10.91 4.11 13.18
CA ILE A 37 11.54 5.37 12.76
C ILE A 37 11.32 6.47 13.79
N ARG A 38 10.13 6.58 14.40
CA ARG A 38 9.86 7.57 15.45
C ARG A 38 10.73 7.32 16.68
N GLU A 39 10.88 6.06 17.09
CA GLU A 39 11.77 5.66 18.19
C GLU A 39 13.23 6.03 17.90
N GLN A 40 13.71 5.79 16.67
CA GLN A 40 15.07 6.14 16.24
C GLN A 40 15.33 7.65 16.20
N LEU A 41 14.31 8.44 15.83
CA LEU A 41 14.43 9.90 15.70
C LEU A 41 14.11 10.66 16.99
N GLY A 42 13.47 10.01 17.97
CA GLY A 42 12.95 10.67 19.18
C GLY A 42 11.86 11.71 18.88
N GLN A 43 11.14 11.57 17.77
CA GLN A 43 10.14 12.54 17.30
C GLN A 43 8.86 11.84 16.85
N SER A 44 7.71 12.45 17.12
CA SER A 44 6.40 11.93 16.72
C SER A 44 6.08 12.17 15.24
N ALA A 45 6.61 13.27 14.69
CA ALA A 45 6.38 13.68 13.30
C ALA A 45 7.47 13.10 12.40
N VAL A 46 7.06 12.28 11.44
CA VAL A 46 7.94 11.62 10.47
C VAL A 46 7.30 11.67 9.08
N PRO A 47 8.09 11.80 7.99
CA PRO A 47 7.54 11.80 6.65
C PRO A 47 6.73 10.54 6.35
N SER A 48 5.74 10.65 5.47
CA SER A 48 5.01 9.47 5.01
C SER A 48 5.93 8.53 4.22
N LEU A 49 5.81 7.22 4.45
CA LEU A 49 6.57 6.18 3.72
C LEU A 49 6.07 6.03 2.27
N ARG A 50 6.44 6.98 1.41
CA ARG A 50 6.16 6.95 -0.03
C ARG A 50 7.40 6.51 -0.77
N CYS A 51 7.39 5.31 -1.37
CA CYS A 51 8.57 4.73 -2.00
C CYS A 51 9.10 5.52 -3.22
N HIS A 52 8.29 6.40 -3.81
CA HIS A 52 8.72 7.30 -4.88
C HIS A 52 9.32 8.63 -4.37
N GLN A 53 9.39 8.85 -3.06
CA GLN A 53 9.97 10.05 -2.45
C GLN A 53 11.25 9.72 -1.67
N ARG A 54 12.15 8.93 -2.28
CA ARG A 54 13.37 8.45 -1.63
C ARG A 54 14.30 9.61 -1.24
N GLU A 55 14.25 10.71 -1.97
CA GLU A 55 15.07 11.92 -1.77
C GLU A 55 14.79 12.54 -0.39
N LEU A 56 13.54 12.53 0.07
CA LEU A 56 13.17 13.03 1.40
C LEU A 56 13.84 12.27 2.54
N TRP A 57 14.31 11.05 2.27
CA TRP A 57 14.93 10.20 3.27
C TRP A 57 16.45 10.34 3.32
N GLN A 58 17.06 10.96 2.31
CA GLN A 58 18.53 11.10 2.22
C GLN A 58 19.14 11.92 3.37
N GLN A 59 18.36 12.84 3.93
CA GLN A 59 18.75 13.69 5.06
C GLN A 59 18.84 12.95 6.40
N TYR A 60 18.34 11.72 6.50
CA TYR A 60 18.35 10.96 7.76
C TYR A 60 19.57 10.03 7.88
N GLU A 61 19.88 9.69 9.12
CA GLU A 61 20.93 8.73 9.47
C GLU A 61 20.75 7.36 8.77
N PRO A 62 21.85 6.62 8.52
CA PRO A 62 21.80 5.35 7.78
C PRO A 62 20.80 4.32 8.33
N SER A 63 20.57 4.28 9.64
CA SER A 63 19.59 3.37 10.27
C SER A 63 18.16 3.65 9.80
N VAL A 64 17.75 4.92 9.79
CA VAL A 64 16.42 5.38 9.35
C VAL A 64 16.25 5.13 7.84
N ARG A 65 17.28 5.44 7.04
CA ARG A 65 17.27 5.15 5.60
C ARG A 65 17.09 3.66 5.31
N ARG A 66 17.78 2.79 6.06
CA ARG A 66 17.62 1.34 5.94
C ARG A 66 16.20 0.88 6.26
N ALA A 67 15.57 1.45 7.30
CA ALA A 67 14.19 1.13 7.65
C ALA A 67 13.21 1.50 6.52
N PHE A 68 13.39 2.69 5.91
CA PHE A 68 12.61 3.12 4.74
C PHE A 68 12.82 2.17 3.53
N ASP A 69 14.07 1.88 3.17
CA ASP A 69 14.36 1.02 2.02
C ASP A 69 13.85 -0.41 2.23
N GLN A 70 13.91 -0.91 3.46
CA GLN A 70 13.34 -2.20 3.83
C GLN A 70 11.82 -2.21 3.69
N PHE A 71 11.13 -1.16 4.16
CA PHE A 71 9.70 -1.02 3.97
C PHE A 71 9.31 -1.09 2.49
N CYS A 72 10.03 -0.39 1.61
CA CYS A 72 9.74 -0.40 0.18
C CYS A 72 9.97 -1.76 -0.48
N ARG A 73 11.08 -2.44 -0.13
CA ARG A 73 11.34 -3.80 -0.62
C ARG A 73 10.29 -4.80 -0.13
N GLN A 74 9.97 -4.77 1.16
CA GLN A 74 8.98 -5.68 1.74
C GLN A 74 7.58 -5.41 1.19
N SER A 75 7.20 -4.14 0.98
CA SER A 75 5.93 -3.82 0.33
C SER A 75 5.83 -4.42 -1.07
N ALA A 76 6.91 -4.38 -1.86
CA ALA A 76 6.93 -5.03 -3.18
C ALA A 76 6.81 -6.56 -3.08
N GLN A 77 7.48 -7.19 -2.10
CA GLN A 77 7.35 -8.63 -1.84
C GLN A 77 5.93 -9.03 -1.39
N ILE A 78 5.24 -8.17 -0.64
CA ILE A 78 3.84 -8.37 -0.24
C ILE A 78 2.92 -8.40 -1.48
N LEU A 79 3.15 -7.53 -2.44
CA LEU A 79 2.38 -7.51 -3.68
C LEU A 79 2.63 -8.79 -4.49
N ASP A 80 3.90 -9.14 -4.69
CA ASP A 80 4.31 -10.33 -5.43
C ASP A 80 3.73 -11.62 -4.86
N ARG A 81 3.85 -11.85 -3.55
CA ARG A 81 3.29 -13.05 -2.88
C ARG A 81 1.77 -13.15 -2.95
N ASN A 82 1.09 -12.01 -3.07
CA ASN A 82 -0.36 -11.95 -3.21
C ASN A 82 -0.81 -11.96 -4.69
N GLY A 83 0.11 -12.18 -5.63
CA GLY A 83 -0.21 -12.27 -7.06
C GLY A 83 -0.58 -10.93 -7.69
N LEU A 84 -0.12 -9.81 -7.13
CA LEU A 84 -0.38 -8.47 -7.66
C LEU A 84 0.91 -7.77 -8.07
N SER A 85 0.90 -7.19 -9.27
CA SER A 85 1.96 -6.27 -9.66
C SER A 85 1.79 -4.90 -8.97
N PRO A 86 2.87 -4.14 -8.77
CA PRO A 86 2.79 -2.77 -8.26
C PRO A 86 1.89 -1.86 -9.10
N SER A 87 1.94 -1.97 -10.43
CA SER A 87 1.08 -1.19 -11.33
C SER A 87 -0.39 -1.53 -11.12
N ARG A 88 -0.74 -2.81 -11.08
CA ARG A 88 -2.12 -3.25 -10.90
C ARG A 88 -2.67 -2.85 -9.52
N PHE A 89 -1.86 -2.95 -8.47
CA PHE A 89 -2.23 -2.44 -7.16
C PHE A 89 -2.55 -0.94 -7.16
N ILE A 90 -1.74 -0.13 -7.86
CA ILE A 90 -1.98 1.31 -8.00
C ILE A 90 -3.26 1.59 -8.80
N GLU A 91 -3.52 0.84 -9.87
CA GLU A 91 -4.76 0.96 -10.66
C GLU A 91 -6.00 0.65 -9.82
N ILE A 92 -6.01 -0.50 -9.13
CA ILE A 92 -7.13 -0.91 -8.27
C ILE A 92 -7.33 0.13 -7.17
N ARG A 93 -6.26 0.66 -6.56
CA ARG A 93 -6.36 1.74 -5.55
C ARG A 93 -6.96 3.02 -6.12
N LYS A 94 -6.56 3.44 -7.33
CA LYS A 94 -7.13 4.62 -7.99
C LYS A 94 -8.62 4.41 -8.26
N LEU A 95 -9.01 3.24 -8.76
CA LEU A 95 -10.40 2.90 -9.03
C LEU A 95 -11.22 2.82 -7.74
N GLN A 96 -10.69 2.23 -6.67
CA GLN A 96 -11.35 2.14 -5.37
C GLN A 96 -11.72 3.53 -4.82
N ASN A 97 -10.89 4.55 -5.06
CA ASN A 97 -11.15 5.91 -4.60
C ASN A 97 -12.36 6.56 -5.30
N SER A 98 -12.68 6.15 -6.52
CA SER A 98 -13.77 6.72 -7.34
C SER A 98 -14.96 5.79 -7.54
N ASN A 99 -14.86 4.51 -7.15
CA ASN A 99 -15.90 3.50 -7.34
C ASN A 99 -16.43 2.96 -6.00
N PRO A 100 -17.65 3.37 -5.58
CA PRO A 100 -18.24 2.94 -4.31
C PRO A 100 -18.44 1.42 -4.20
N THR A 101 -18.82 0.75 -5.29
CA THR A 101 -19.01 -0.71 -5.33
C THR A 101 -17.71 -1.45 -5.05
N LEU A 102 -16.61 -1.02 -5.67
CA LEU A 102 -15.30 -1.61 -5.40
C LEU A 102 -14.85 -1.32 -3.97
N LYS A 103 -15.08 -0.10 -3.46
CA LYS A 103 -14.78 0.27 -2.07
C LYS A 103 -15.48 -0.65 -1.08
N GLU A 104 -16.77 -0.88 -1.27
CA GLU A 104 -17.57 -1.78 -0.43
C GLU A 104 -17.02 -3.21 -0.49
N ARG A 105 -16.78 -3.76 -1.68
CA ARG A 105 -16.23 -5.12 -1.84
C ARG A 105 -14.89 -5.29 -1.12
N VAL A 106 -13.97 -4.34 -1.27
CA VAL A 106 -12.69 -4.37 -0.55
C VAL A 106 -12.90 -4.30 0.96
N GLN A 107 -13.81 -3.44 1.43
CA GLN A 107 -14.11 -3.32 2.86
C GLN A 107 -14.68 -4.63 3.43
N THR A 108 -15.54 -5.33 2.70
CA THR A 108 -16.04 -6.65 3.09
C THR A 108 -14.90 -7.66 3.25
N GLN A 109 -13.96 -7.71 2.30
CA GLN A 109 -12.79 -8.60 2.38
C GLN A 109 -11.91 -8.25 3.59
N LEU A 110 -11.64 -6.96 3.82
CA LEU A 110 -10.87 -6.51 4.99
C LEU A 110 -11.53 -6.92 6.31
N MET A 111 -12.85 -6.78 6.43
CA MET A 111 -13.58 -7.20 7.64
C MET A 111 -13.48 -8.71 7.87
N GLN A 112 -13.43 -9.53 6.82
CA GLN A 112 -13.26 -10.98 6.96
C GLN A 112 -11.85 -11.34 7.48
N MET A 113 -10.82 -10.57 7.10
CA MET A 113 -9.43 -10.79 7.56
C MET A 113 -9.18 -10.33 9.00
N MET A 114 -10.04 -9.46 9.56
CA MET A 114 -9.91 -8.93 10.92
C MET A 114 -10.76 -9.69 11.96
N ARG A 115 -11.48 -10.74 11.54
CA ARG A 115 -12.19 -11.65 12.43
C ARG A 115 -11.26 -12.74 12.94
#